data_AF-A0AAI9XA52-F1
#
_entry.id   AF-A0AAI9XA52-F1
#
_cell.length_a   1.000
_cell.length_b   1.000
_cell.length_c   1.000
_cell.angle_alpha   90.00
_cell.angle_beta   90.00
_cell.angle_gamma   90.00
#
_symmetry.space_group_name_H-M   'P 1'
#
loop_
_entity.id
_entity.type
_entity.pdbx_description
1 polymer ?
#
loop_
_entity_poly.entity_id
_entity_poly.type
_entity_poly.pdbx_seq_one_letter_code
_entity_poly.pdbx_strand_id
1 'polypeptide(L)'
;MPKKASLEAVKLPDRVTLYTIDSTPLFFQPIDGPPVPHLRLVHAYPSAIPTIQIDRGAIRFVLSGATLMAPGLTSPGGRLPDAEHALEAGQIVGVKAEGKEEVCMIGMLKVGTEEIKSKGKGVVIDEGHYLGDGLWRMHLD
;
A
#
# COMPACT_ATOMS: atom_id res chain seq x y z
N MET A 1 -7.63 18.04 7.35
CA MET A 1 -6.96 18.12 8.66
C MET A 1 -7.59 19.24 9.48
N PRO A 2 -7.88 19.02 10.77
CA PRO A 2 -8.37 20.07 11.66
C PRO A 2 -7.33 21.20 11.78
N LYS A 3 -7.75 22.47 11.62
CA LYS A 3 -6.82 23.61 11.61
C LYS A 3 -6.07 23.83 12.93
N LYS A 4 -6.57 23.28 14.04
CA LYS A 4 -5.98 23.44 15.39
C LYS A 4 -5.25 22.18 15.88
N ALA A 5 -5.26 21.10 15.10
CA ALA A 5 -4.57 19.88 15.48
C ALA A 5 -3.05 20.06 15.31
N SER A 6 -2.27 19.45 16.21
CA SER A 6 -0.81 19.40 16.11
C SER A 6 -0.40 18.19 15.29
N LEU A 7 0.40 18.38 14.26
CA LEU A 7 0.99 17.29 13.48
C LEU A 7 2.32 16.90 14.11
N GLU A 8 2.42 15.64 14.55
CA GLU A 8 3.61 15.12 15.20
C GLU A 8 4.39 14.21 14.25
N ALA A 9 5.72 14.27 14.33
CA ALA A 9 6.63 13.45 13.53
C ALA A 9 7.44 12.51 14.44
N VAL A 10 7.07 11.23 14.43
CA VAL A 10 7.71 10.17 15.22
C VAL A 10 8.80 9.51 14.36
N LYS A 11 10.05 9.51 14.86
CA LYS A 11 11.15 8.82 14.19
C LYS A 11 11.11 7.33 14.54
N LEU A 12 10.99 6.50 13.52
CA LEU A 12 11.02 5.05 13.63
C LEU A 12 12.42 4.50 13.29
N PRO A 13 12.69 3.22 13.59
CA PRO A 13 13.83 2.50 13.01
C PRO A 13 13.86 2.59 11.48
N ASP A 14 14.99 2.23 10.88
CA ASP A 14 15.20 2.21 9.42
C ASP A 14 14.99 3.56 8.71
N ARG A 15 15.15 4.66 9.47
CA ARG A 15 15.05 6.05 8.98
C ARG A 15 13.67 6.39 8.40
N VAL A 16 12.62 5.73 8.88
CA VAL A 16 11.23 6.06 8.55
C VAL A 16 10.70 7.12 9.52
N THR A 17 9.94 8.08 9.02
CA THR A 17 9.19 9.04 9.85
C THR A 17 7.71 8.74 9.77
N LEU A 18 7.04 8.59 10.90
CA LEU A 18 5.58 8.47 10.98
C LEU A 18 4.96 9.80 11.41
N TYR A 19 4.00 10.28 10.63
CA TYR A 19 3.22 11.47 10.91
C TYR A 19 1.90 11.10 11.58
N THR A 20 1.60 11.74 12.70
CA THR A 20 0.41 11.46 13.52
C THR A 20 -0.32 12.72 13.94
N ILE A 21 -1.60 12.59 14.26
CA ILE A 21 -2.42 13.60 14.96
C ILE A 21 -3.16 12.88 16.08
N ASP A 22 -3.06 13.36 17.32
CA ASP A 22 -3.73 12.75 18.48
C ASP A 22 -3.51 11.22 18.54
N SER A 23 -2.25 10.80 18.42
CA SER A 23 -1.83 9.38 18.37
C SER A 23 -2.46 8.55 17.22
N THR A 24 -3.12 9.20 16.26
CA THR A 24 -3.66 8.57 15.05
C THR A 24 -2.64 8.61 13.92
N PRO A 25 -2.15 7.46 13.42
CA PRO A 25 -1.18 7.43 12.33
C PRO A 25 -1.81 7.83 11.00
N LEU A 26 -1.17 8.75 10.29
CA LEU A 26 -1.65 9.29 9.02
C LEU A 26 -0.80 8.85 7.83
N PHE A 27 0.50 9.14 7.86
CA PHE A 27 1.44 8.84 6.78
C PHE A 27 2.77 8.37 7.36
N PHE A 28 3.40 7.38 6.74
CA PHE A 28 4.81 7.06 6.99
C PHE A 28 5.65 7.48 5.78
N GLN A 29 6.87 7.92 6.01
CA GLN A 29 7.76 8.40 4.97
C GLN A 29 9.14 7.75 5.13
N PRO A 30 9.56 6.91 4.17
CA PRO A 30 10.95 6.47 4.04
C PRO A 30 11.88 7.66 3.76
N ILE A 31 13.16 7.55 4.12
CA ILE A 31 14.14 8.66 3.98
C ILE A 31 14.20 9.25 2.57
N ASP A 32 14.17 8.40 1.54
CA ASP A 32 14.29 8.79 0.13
C ASP A 32 12.97 8.60 -0.64
N GLY A 33 11.83 8.66 0.07
CA GLY A 33 10.51 8.39 -0.50
C GLY A 33 9.47 9.49 -0.25
N PRO A 34 8.38 9.51 -1.04
CA PRO A 34 7.22 10.33 -0.72
C PRO A 34 6.52 9.81 0.54
N PRO A 35 5.71 10.64 1.22
CA PRO A 35 4.80 10.16 2.25
C PRO A 35 3.80 9.15 1.70
N VAL A 36 3.70 8.00 2.38
CA VAL A 36 2.77 6.90 2.08
C VAL A 36 1.68 6.87 3.14
N PRO A 37 0.38 6.87 2.79
CA PRO A 37 -0.68 6.85 3.78
C PRO A 37 -0.68 5.54 4.56
N HIS A 38 -0.98 5.64 5.85
CA HIS A 38 -1.13 4.49 6.73
C HIS A 38 -2.39 3.69 6.38
N LEU A 39 -2.39 2.36 6.57
CA LEU A 39 -3.55 1.53 6.20
C LEU A 39 -4.84 1.94 6.93
N ARG A 40 -4.73 2.34 8.20
CA ARG A 40 -5.88 2.89 8.96
C ARG A 40 -6.49 4.13 8.28
N LEU A 41 -5.66 4.99 7.70
CA LEU A 41 -6.14 6.17 6.96
C LEU A 41 -6.81 5.75 5.64
N VAL A 42 -6.21 4.79 4.93
CA VAL A 42 -6.80 4.23 3.69
C VAL A 42 -8.14 3.55 3.96
N HIS A 43 -8.27 2.83 5.08
CA HIS A 43 -9.53 2.20 5.47
C HIS A 43 -10.62 3.22 5.83
N ALA A 44 -10.25 4.37 6.40
CA ALA A 44 -11.19 5.46 6.67
C ALA A 44 -11.61 6.21 5.39
N TYR A 45 -10.75 6.25 4.36
CA TYR A 45 -10.99 6.95 3.10
C TYR A 45 -10.61 6.08 1.88
N PRO A 46 -11.34 4.99 1.62
CA PRO A 46 -10.95 3.99 0.63
C PRO A 46 -10.93 4.49 -0.82
N SER A 47 -11.63 5.59 -1.12
CA SER A 47 -11.64 6.23 -2.44
C SER A 47 -10.48 7.21 -2.66
N ALA A 48 -9.66 7.48 -1.64
CA ALA A 48 -8.57 8.46 -1.71
C ALA A 48 -7.30 7.91 -2.37
N ILE A 49 -7.26 6.61 -2.69
CA ILE A 49 -6.10 5.98 -3.32
C ILE A 49 -6.55 5.00 -4.41
N PRO A 50 -5.85 4.93 -5.56
CA PRO A 50 -6.09 3.86 -6.52
C PRO A 50 -5.79 2.49 -5.91
N THR A 51 -6.55 1.48 -6.34
CA THR A 51 -6.38 0.12 -5.85
C THR A 51 -6.20 -0.91 -6.96
N ILE A 52 -5.38 -1.92 -6.69
CA ILE A 52 -5.25 -3.15 -7.48
C ILE A 52 -5.71 -4.35 -6.63
N GLN A 53 -6.04 -5.48 -7.25
CA GLN A 53 -6.48 -6.68 -6.53
C GLN A 53 -5.57 -7.87 -6.81
N ILE A 54 -5.16 -8.56 -5.75
CA ILE A 54 -4.45 -9.83 -5.82
C ILE A 54 -5.40 -11.02 -5.70
N ASP A 55 -5.03 -12.13 -6.31
CA ASP A 55 -5.74 -13.40 -6.10
C ASP A 55 -5.56 -13.99 -4.69
N ARG A 56 -6.38 -15.00 -4.39
CA ARG A 56 -6.32 -15.74 -3.11
C ARG A 56 -4.96 -16.34 -2.77
N GLY A 57 -4.20 -16.80 -3.78
CA GLY A 57 -2.90 -17.45 -3.59
C GLY A 57 -1.83 -16.49 -3.08
N ALA A 58 -1.90 -15.23 -3.50
CA ALA A 58 -0.96 -14.17 -3.10
C ALA A 58 -1.22 -13.61 -1.69
N ILE A 59 -2.44 -13.72 -1.16
CA ILE A 59 -2.85 -13.09 0.12
C ILE A 59 -1.87 -13.43 1.26
N ARG A 60 -1.57 -14.72 1.46
CA ARG A 60 -0.73 -15.16 2.58
C ARG A 60 0.69 -14.58 2.52
N PHE A 61 1.20 -14.35 1.31
CA PHE A 61 2.55 -13.87 1.08
C PHE A 61 2.63 -12.36 1.28
N VAL A 62 1.63 -11.63 0.80
CA VAL A 62 1.49 -10.19 1.06
C VAL A 62 1.37 -9.92 2.56
N LEU A 63 0.57 -10.69 3.28
CA LEU A 63 0.42 -10.57 4.74
C LEU A 63 1.63 -11.10 5.54
N SER A 64 2.64 -11.65 4.87
CA SER A 64 3.93 -11.99 5.47
C SER A 64 5.05 -11.03 5.08
N GLY A 65 4.74 -9.93 4.38
CA GLY A 65 5.71 -8.94 3.93
C GLY A 65 6.57 -9.39 2.74
N ALA A 66 6.11 -10.39 1.98
CA ALA A 66 6.80 -10.79 0.76
C ALA A 66 6.57 -9.78 -0.37
N THR A 67 7.53 -9.71 -1.29
CA THR A 67 7.42 -8.98 -2.54
C THR A 67 6.18 -9.42 -3.33
N LEU A 68 5.38 -8.46 -3.77
CA LEU A 68 4.25 -8.70 -4.67
C LEU A 68 4.75 -8.85 -6.10
N MET A 69 4.43 -10.00 -6.69
CA MET A 69 4.82 -10.37 -8.05
C MET A 69 3.64 -10.25 -9.00
N ALA A 70 3.91 -9.91 -10.26
CA ALA A 70 2.90 -9.73 -11.31
C ALA A 70 1.90 -10.89 -11.48
N PRO A 71 2.27 -12.19 -11.35
CA PRO A 71 1.31 -13.29 -11.51
C PRO A 71 0.11 -13.23 -10.56
N GLY A 72 0.27 -12.66 -9.36
CA GLY A 72 -0.83 -12.51 -8.41
C GLY A 72 -1.90 -11.48 -8.84
N LEU A 73 -1.58 -10.65 -9.84
CA LEU A 73 -2.42 -9.57 -10.36
C LEU A 73 -2.99 -9.89 -11.75
N THR A 74 -2.32 -10.76 -12.51
CA THR A 74 -2.72 -11.17 -13.88
C THR A 74 -3.42 -12.53 -13.93
N SER A 75 -3.60 -13.18 -12.80
CA SER A 75 -4.40 -14.41 -12.68
C SER A 75 -5.92 -14.13 -12.73
N PRO A 76 -6.79 -15.16 -12.83
CA PRO A 76 -8.24 -14.96 -12.86
C PRO A 76 -8.83 -14.24 -11.64
N GLY A 77 -8.15 -14.27 -10.48
CA GLY A 77 -8.55 -13.56 -9.27
C GLY A 77 -7.95 -12.15 -9.15
N GLY A 78 -6.91 -11.85 -9.91
CA GLY A 78 -6.25 -10.55 -9.92
C GLY A 78 -7.00 -9.49 -10.74
N ARG A 79 -6.91 -8.23 -10.35
CA ARG A 79 -7.49 -7.10 -11.09
C ARG A 79 -6.51 -5.94 -11.16
N LEU A 80 -6.37 -5.39 -12.35
CA LEU A 80 -5.62 -4.17 -12.66
C LEU A 80 -6.59 -3.19 -13.34
N PRO A 81 -6.42 -1.87 -13.16
CA PRO A 81 -7.28 -0.87 -13.79
C PRO A 81 -7.16 -0.94 -15.32
N ASP A 82 -8.21 -0.55 -16.04
CA ASP A 82 -8.19 -0.47 -17.50
C ASP A 82 -7.21 0.60 -18.02
N ALA A 83 -6.86 0.55 -19.30
CA ALA A 83 -5.81 1.41 -19.88
C ALA A 83 -6.08 2.91 -19.73
N GLU A 84 -7.36 3.32 -19.73
CA GLU A 84 -7.80 4.70 -19.45
C GLU A 84 -7.49 5.19 -18.02
N HIS A 85 -7.32 4.26 -17.08
CA HIS A 85 -6.99 4.50 -15.68
C HIS A 85 -5.65 3.85 -15.30
N ALA A 86 -4.77 3.65 -16.29
CA ALA A 86 -3.47 3.04 -16.09
C ALA A 86 -2.66 3.81 -15.03
N LEU A 87 -1.97 3.05 -14.20
CA LEU A 87 -1.10 3.59 -13.15
C LEU A 87 0.35 3.43 -13.58
N GLU A 88 1.15 4.43 -13.26
CA GLU A 88 2.55 4.54 -13.61
C GLU A 88 3.47 4.02 -12.50
N ALA A 89 4.70 3.67 -12.88
CA ALA A 89 5.75 3.39 -11.90
C ALA A 89 5.96 4.59 -10.96
N GLY A 90 6.22 4.32 -9.68
CA GLY A 90 6.36 5.33 -8.64
C GLY A 90 5.04 5.77 -8.00
N GLN A 91 3.88 5.36 -8.51
CA GLN A 91 2.61 5.65 -7.87
C GLN A 91 2.34 4.74 -6.66
N ILE A 92 1.79 5.33 -5.60
CA ILE A 92 1.38 4.60 -4.39
C ILE A 92 -0.02 4.02 -4.62
N VAL A 93 -0.19 2.73 -4.35
CA VAL A 93 -1.43 1.99 -4.59
C VAL A 93 -1.83 1.15 -3.37
N GLY A 94 -3.13 1.04 -3.14
CA GLY A 94 -3.70 0.05 -2.24
C GLY A 94 -3.84 -1.30 -2.93
N VAL A 95 -3.53 -2.38 -2.22
CA VAL A 95 -3.71 -3.75 -2.68
C VAL A 95 -4.86 -4.40 -1.92
N LYS A 96 -5.91 -4.78 -2.65
CA LYS A 96 -7.05 -5.54 -2.14
C LYS A 96 -6.84 -7.02 -2.34
N ALA A 97 -7.40 -7.82 -1.45
CA ALA A 97 -7.45 -9.27 -1.59
C ALA A 97 -8.75 -9.70 -2.30
N GLU A 98 -8.67 -10.70 -3.18
CA GLU A 98 -9.86 -11.30 -3.80
C GLU A 98 -10.90 -11.71 -2.75
N GLY A 99 -12.12 -11.18 -2.88
CA GLY A 99 -13.22 -11.44 -1.95
C GLY A 99 -13.16 -10.64 -0.64
N LYS A 100 -12.33 -9.59 -0.57
CA LYS A 100 -12.28 -8.62 0.53
C LYS A 100 -12.43 -7.20 -0.02
N GLU A 101 -13.07 -6.33 0.78
CA GLU A 101 -13.30 -4.94 0.38
C GLU A 101 -12.14 -4.04 0.79
N GLU A 102 -11.55 -4.35 1.94
CA GLU A 102 -10.46 -3.61 2.56
C GLU A 102 -9.11 -3.90 1.92
N VAL A 103 -8.27 -2.86 1.91
CA VAL A 103 -6.89 -2.95 1.47
C VAL A 103 -6.06 -3.74 2.49
N CYS A 104 -5.30 -4.73 2.03
CA CYS A 104 -4.43 -5.56 2.87
C CYS A 104 -2.97 -5.10 2.87
N MET A 105 -2.56 -4.32 1.87
CA MET A 105 -1.22 -3.73 1.76
C MET A 105 -1.27 -2.41 1.01
N ILE A 106 -0.39 -1.48 1.33
CA ILE A 106 -0.12 -0.27 0.55
C ILE A 106 1.36 -0.21 0.20
N GLY A 107 1.67 0.14 -1.04
CA GLY A 107 3.05 0.23 -1.51
C GLY A 107 3.18 0.98 -2.84
N MET A 108 4.41 1.22 -3.25
CA MET A 108 4.73 1.94 -4.46
C MET A 108 4.97 0.98 -5.63
N LEU A 109 4.34 1.24 -6.77
CA LEU A 109 4.53 0.47 -7.99
C LEU A 109 5.97 0.60 -8.51
N LYS A 110 6.61 -0.52 -8.83
CA LYS A 110 7.91 -0.55 -9.53
C LYS A 110 7.81 -0.45 -11.05
N VAL A 111 6.68 -0.88 -11.58
CA VAL A 111 6.35 -0.85 -13.01
C VAL A 111 4.89 -0.45 -13.18
N GLY A 112 4.54 0.16 -14.31
CA GLY A 112 3.17 0.59 -14.59
C GLY A 112 2.22 -0.58 -14.87
N THR A 113 0.92 -0.38 -14.68
CA THR A 113 -0.10 -1.46 -14.75
C THR A 113 -0.22 -2.07 -16.13
N GLU A 114 0.00 -1.31 -17.20
CA GLU A 114 0.01 -1.83 -18.57
C GLU A 114 1.22 -2.75 -18.83
N GLU A 115 2.38 -2.43 -18.25
CA GLU A 115 3.55 -3.30 -18.30
C GLU A 115 3.31 -4.60 -17.52
N ILE A 116 2.67 -4.52 -16.36
CA ILE A 116 2.29 -5.69 -15.55
C ILE A 116 1.38 -6.62 -16.35
N LYS A 117 0.33 -6.08 -16.98
CA LYS A 117 -0.59 -6.86 -17.84
C LYS A 117 0.13 -7.50 -19.02
N SER A 118 0.99 -6.74 -19.70
CA SER A 118 1.70 -7.18 -20.91
C SER A 118 2.73 -8.28 -20.62
N LYS A 119 3.54 -8.10 -19.57
CA LYS A 119 4.64 -9.04 -19.26
C LYS A 119 4.21 -10.21 -18.38
N GLY A 120 3.24 -10.00 -17.48
CA GLY A 120 2.76 -11.02 -16.53
C GLY A 120 3.81 -11.57 -15.56
N LYS A 121 4.99 -10.94 -15.46
CA LYS A 121 6.11 -11.38 -14.63
C LYS A 121 6.89 -10.19 -14.09
N GLY A 122 7.64 -10.43 -13.00
CA GLY A 122 8.46 -9.41 -12.36
C GLY A 122 7.86 -8.86 -11.07
N VAL A 123 8.64 -8.02 -10.42
CA VAL A 123 8.30 -7.37 -9.15
C VAL A 123 7.37 -6.20 -9.41
N VAL A 124 6.27 -6.13 -8.65
CA VAL A 124 5.29 -5.04 -8.72
C VAL A 124 5.42 -4.11 -7.52
N ILE A 125 5.54 -4.66 -6.31
CA ILE A 125 5.81 -3.93 -5.06
C ILE A 125 6.80 -4.78 -4.26
N ASP A 126 7.95 -4.23 -3.88
CA ASP A 126 8.95 -4.91 -3.04
C ASP A 126 8.88 -4.49 -1.57
N GLU A 127 8.47 -3.25 -1.31
CA GLU A 127 8.30 -2.68 0.02
C GLU A 127 6.90 -2.12 0.18
N GLY A 128 6.24 -2.49 1.28
CA GLY A 128 4.88 -2.04 1.57
C GLY A 128 4.52 -2.19 3.03
N HIS A 129 3.55 -1.40 3.44
CA HIS A 129 2.90 -1.51 4.75
C HIS A 129 1.68 -2.41 4.61
N TYR A 130 1.58 -3.47 5.41
CA TYR A 130 0.55 -4.51 5.30
C TYR A 130 -0.13 -4.81 6.64
N LEU A 131 -1.32 -5.41 6.56
CA LEU A 131 -2.07 -5.79 7.76
C LEU A 131 -1.29 -6.80 8.58
N GLY A 132 -1.01 -6.46 9.84
CA GLY A 132 -0.26 -7.30 10.76
C GLY A 132 1.25 -7.06 10.77
N ASP A 133 1.78 -6.11 10.00
CA ASP A 133 3.17 -5.70 10.14
C ASP A 133 3.43 -4.92 11.44
N GLY A 134 4.70 -4.53 11.66
CA GLY A 134 5.09 -3.78 12.85
C GLY A 134 4.41 -2.41 12.94
N LEU A 135 4.25 -1.71 11.82
CA LEU A 135 3.61 -0.40 11.76
C LEU A 135 2.11 -0.49 12.10
N TRP A 136 1.43 -1.53 11.60
CA TRP A 136 0.02 -1.81 11.88
C TRP A 136 -0.23 -2.11 13.36
N ARG A 137 0.65 -2.92 13.96
CA ARG A 137 0.58 -3.35 15.36
C ARG A 137 1.10 -2.30 16.34
N MET A 138 1.67 -1.21 15.84
CA MET A 138 2.21 -0.17 16.70
C MET A 138 1.09 0.51 17.49
N HIS A 139 1.32 0.63 18.79
CA HIS A 139 0.50 1.42 19.69
C HIS A 139 1.21 2.76 19.87
N LEU A 140 0.46 3.84 19.66
CA LEU A 140 0.91 5.20 19.89
C LEU A 140 0.17 5.67 21.13
N ASP A 141 0.91 5.95 22.19
CA ASP A 141 0.40 6.48 23.45
C ASP A 141 0.51 8.01 23.43
#